data_AF-A0AAU1YVD0-F1
#
_entry.id   AF-A0AAU1YVD0-F1
#
_cell.length_a   1.000
_cell.length_b   1.000
_cell.length_c   1.000
_cell.angle_alpha   90.00
_cell.angle_beta   90.00
_cell.angle_gamma   90.00
#
_symmetry.space_group_name_H-M   'P 1'
#
loop_
_entity.id
_entity.type
_entity.pdbx_description
1 polymer ?
#
loop_
_entity_poly.entity_id
_entity_poly.type
_entity_poly.pdbx_seq_one_letter_code
_entity_poly.pdbx_strand_id
1 'polypeptide(L)'
;MTTGTTGTTGTNGVEWRVDFDAEVVFSNGGALQMQGFRLDIPGEDIGDGELGELLVRHLGLLMVGSTKITRRELIQEPHKGSRNTGATGPDRAAAADLTGPATRASWPAGPGTAAPALAGLVDLPVVLVRLLGAGQPVADRLALAPFDLAGHAVLVQTGRAAGPYLTEDAVALLAGQGAALVATDSREGGGPVAAALAAAGLPALTGLTGLEALPATGVRLHAVPFPGRDNSLIRVYGVTDDQH
;
A
#
# COMPACT_ATOMS: atom_id res chain seq x y z
N MET A 1 3.06 1.43 -54.78
CA MET A 1 2.77 -0.02 -54.67
C MET A 1 3.75 -0.61 -53.66
N THR A 2 3.19 -1.03 -52.53
CA THR A 2 3.57 -2.14 -51.62
C THR A 2 5.03 -2.56 -51.48
N THR A 3 5.54 -2.50 -50.23
CA THR A 3 6.23 -3.56 -49.45
C THR A 3 6.69 -2.93 -48.13
N GLY A 4 6.57 -3.47 -46.93
CA GLY A 4 6.04 -4.72 -46.42
C GLY A 4 6.05 -4.63 -44.88
N THR A 5 5.00 -5.14 -44.25
CA THR A 5 4.84 -5.21 -42.80
C THR A 5 5.72 -6.31 -42.24
N THR A 6 6.60 -6.00 -41.28
CA THR A 6 7.14 -6.98 -40.32
C THR A 6 6.63 -6.59 -38.94
N GLY A 7 5.64 -7.35 -38.48
CA GLY A 7 5.22 -7.33 -37.08
C GLY A 7 6.30 -7.98 -36.22
N THR A 8 6.67 -7.30 -35.14
CA THR A 8 7.37 -7.93 -34.02
C THR A 8 6.34 -8.15 -32.93
N THR A 9 6.08 -9.42 -32.67
CA THR A 9 5.23 -10.01 -31.64
C THR A 9 5.45 -9.37 -30.28
N GLY A 10 4.38 -8.86 -29.67
CA GLY A 10 4.38 -8.49 -28.26
C GLY A 10 4.41 -9.73 -27.38
N THR A 11 5.45 -9.90 -26.60
CA THR A 11 5.47 -10.83 -25.47
C THR A 11 4.78 -10.15 -24.29
N ASN A 12 3.58 -10.63 -23.95
CA ASN A 12 2.93 -10.33 -22.68
C ASN A 12 3.89 -10.73 -21.55
N GLY A 13 4.32 -9.77 -20.74
CA GLY A 13 5.29 -9.99 -19.66
C GLY A 13 4.76 -11.04 -18.68
N VAL A 14 5.43 -12.17 -18.63
CA VAL A 14 5.22 -13.21 -17.63
C VAL A 14 5.93 -12.73 -16.37
N GLU A 15 5.21 -12.59 -15.25
CA GLU A 15 5.82 -12.36 -13.95
C GLU A 15 6.18 -13.71 -13.32
N TRP A 16 7.41 -13.84 -12.85
CA TRP A 16 7.95 -15.06 -12.29
C TRP A 16 8.01 -14.92 -10.78
N ARG A 17 7.54 -15.96 -10.09
CA ARG A 17 7.63 -16.10 -8.63
C ARG A 17 8.52 -17.26 -8.31
N VAL A 18 9.16 -17.21 -7.16
CA VAL A 18 9.86 -18.34 -6.59
C VAL A 18 9.22 -18.73 -5.27
N ASP A 19 8.90 -20.01 -5.13
CA ASP A 19 8.43 -20.65 -3.91
C ASP A 19 9.61 -21.41 -3.28
N PHE A 20 9.94 -21.10 -2.03
CA PHE A 20 11.14 -21.66 -1.39
C PHE A 20 11.04 -21.69 0.13
N ASP A 21 11.93 -22.46 0.73
CA ASP A 21 12.17 -22.47 2.17
C ASP A 21 13.49 -21.76 2.45
N ALA A 22 13.59 -21.07 3.59
CA ALA A 22 14.84 -20.44 3.97
C ALA A 22 15.10 -20.41 5.46
N GLU A 23 16.39 -20.45 5.79
CA GLU A 23 16.93 -20.19 7.11
C GLU A 23 17.77 -18.93 7.06
N VAL A 24 17.48 -17.98 7.95
CA VAL A 24 18.26 -16.75 8.13
C VAL A 24 18.86 -16.78 9.53
N VAL A 25 20.19 -16.73 9.64
CA VAL A 25 20.90 -16.67 10.92
C VAL A 25 21.37 -15.24 11.15
N PHE A 26 21.08 -14.68 12.32
CA PHE A 26 21.48 -13.32 12.66
C PHE A 26 22.83 -13.29 13.39
N SER A 27 23.66 -12.31 13.06
CA SER A 27 24.99 -12.09 13.65
C SER A 27 24.95 -11.69 15.13
N ASN A 28 23.82 -11.16 15.60
CA ASN A 28 23.55 -10.88 17.02
C ASN A 28 22.90 -12.07 17.76
N GLY A 29 22.79 -13.22 17.11
CA GLY A 29 22.18 -14.44 17.65
C GLY A 29 20.70 -14.60 17.30
N GLY A 30 20.26 -15.86 17.24
CA GLY A 30 18.92 -16.23 16.80
C GLY A 30 18.85 -16.58 15.31
N ALA A 31 17.72 -17.15 14.89
CA ALA A 31 17.46 -17.53 13.51
C ALA A 31 15.97 -17.40 13.17
N LEU A 32 15.68 -17.15 11.89
CA LEU A 32 14.35 -17.13 11.31
C LEU A 32 14.23 -18.25 10.27
N GLN A 33 13.16 -19.04 10.37
CA GLN A 33 12.87 -20.15 9.48
C GLN A 33 11.56 -19.88 8.74
N MET A 34 11.56 -20.09 7.43
CA MET A 34 10.38 -19.94 6.58
C MET A 34 10.19 -21.16 5.69
N GLN A 35 8.92 -21.51 5.47
CA GLN A 35 8.52 -22.62 4.62
C GLN A 35 7.42 -22.16 3.65
N GLY A 36 7.51 -22.59 2.39
CA GLY A 36 6.51 -22.23 1.37
C GLY A 36 6.46 -20.74 1.06
N PHE A 37 7.56 -20.02 1.26
CA PHE A 37 7.58 -18.58 1.08
C PHE A 37 7.66 -18.23 -0.41
N ARG A 38 6.81 -17.29 -0.85
CA ARG A 38 6.71 -16.89 -2.25
C ARG A 38 7.19 -15.47 -2.43
N LEU A 39 8.04 -15.27 -3.42
CA LEU A 39 8.65 -13.98 -3.70
C LEU A 39 8.69 -13.73 -5.21
N ASP A 40 8.28 -12.54 -5.63
CA ASP A 40 8.41 -12.09 -7.02
C ASP A 40 9.88 -11.88 -7.36
N ILE A 41 10.30 -12.32 -8.56
CA ILE A 41 11.69 -12.21 -9.02
C ILE A 41 11.77 -11.46 -10.35
N PRO A 42 12.83 -10.63 -10.54
CA PRO A 42 13.08 -9.99 -11.83
C PRO A 42 13.67 -11.02 -12.80
N GLY A 43 12.89 -11.43 -13.80
CA GLY A 43 13.33 -12.38 -14.83
C GLY A 43 12.92 -13.83 -14.56
N GLU A 44 13.39 -14.76 -15.38
CA GLU A 44 12.91 -16.15 -15.39
C GLU A 44 13.68 -17.11 -14.47
N ASP A 45 14.76 -16.65 -13.83
CA ASP A 45 15.59 -17.44 -12.91
C ASP A 45 16.25 -16.54 -11.86
N ILE A 46 16.63 -17.14 -10.72
CA ILE A 46 17.37 -16.45 -9.65
C ILE A 46 18.24 -17.45 -8.86
N GLY A 47 19.49 -17.05 -8.60
CA GLY A 47 20.43 -17.83 -7.77
C GLY A 47 20.09 -17.75 -6.27
N ASP A 48 20.49 -18.75 -5.48
CA ASP A 48 20.19 -18.80 -4.03
C ASP A 48 20.74 -17.60 -3.24
N GLY A 49 21.93 -17.11 -3.61
CA GLY A 49 22.53 -15.94 -2.96
C GLY A 49 21.74 -14.66 -3.23
N GLU A 50 21.40 -14.43 -4.49
CA GLU A 50 20.61 -13.28 -4.93
C GLU A 50 19.18 -13.33 -4.36
N LEU A 51 18.58 -14.52 -4.31
CA LEU A 51 17.29 -14.74 -3.66
C LEU A 51 17.36 -14.49 -2.15
N GLY A 52 18.46 -14.87 -1.50
CA GLY A 52 18.72 -14.56 -0.10
C GLY A 52 18.82 -13.06 0.15
N GLU A 53 19.52 -12.32 -0.70
CA GLU A 53 19.60 -10.85 -0.62
C GLU A 53 18.24 -10.20 -0.85
N LEU A 54 17.49 -10.68 -1.85
CA LEU A 54 16.16 -10.18 -2.17
C LEU A 54 15.20 -10.43 -1.00
N LEU A 55 15.27 -11.60 -0.36
CA LEU A 55 14.52 -11.93 0.85
C LEU A 55 14.86 -10.99 2.02
N VAL A 56 16.15 -10.78 2.30
CA VAL A 56 16.61 -9.89 3.39
C VAL A 56 16.13 -8.47 3.16
N ARG A 57 16.25 -7.98 1.91
CA ARG A 57 15.75 -6.65 1.51
C ARG A 57 14.24 -6.56 1.64
N HIS A 58 13.50 -7.56 1.14
CA HIS A 58 12.03 -7.56 1.13
C HIS A 58 11.43 -7.60 2.54
N LEU A 59 12.04 -8.36 3.45
CA LEU A 59 11.60 -8.46 4.84
C LEU A 59 12.23 -7.39 5.76
N GLY A 60 13.14 -6.56 5.25
CA GLY A 60 13.82 -5.52 6.01
C GLY A 60 14.67 -6.07 7.17
N LEU A 61 15.26 -7.25 7.00
CA LEU A 61 16.00 -7.92 8.07
C LEU A 61 17.35 -7.22 8.30
N LEU A 62 17.63 -6.89 9.56
CA LEU A 62 18.90 -6.29 9.97
C LEU A 62 19.82 -7.34 10.61
N MET A 63 21.13 -7.08 10.60
CA MET A 63 22.14 -7.91 11.27
C MET A 63 22.21 -9.37 10.77
N VAL A 64 21.85 -9.64 9.52
CA VAL A 64 21.91 -10.99 8.94
C VAL A 64 23.37 -11.45 8.80
N GLY A 65 23.68 -12.62 9.35
CA GLY A 65 24.99 -13.26 9.22
C GLY A 65 25.05 -14.23 8.04
N SER A 66 24.01 -15.04 7.83
CA SER A 66 23.90 -15.93 6.68
C SER A 66 22.45 -16.24 6.30
N THR A 67 22.25 -16.55 5.02
CA THR A 67 20.99 -17.01 4.45
C THR A 67 21.20 -18.34 3.74
N LYS A 68 20.32 -19.31 3.99
CA LYS A 68 20.31 -20.58 3.28
C LYS A 68 18.95 -20.79 2.64
N ILE A 69 18.94 -20.90 1.32
CA ILE A 69 17.75 -21.22 0.53
C ILE A 69 17.68 -22.73 0.30
N THR A 70 16.48 -23.29 0.38
CA THR A 70 16.19 -24.70 0.07
C THR A 70 14.82 -24.83 -0.60
N ARG A 71 14.55 -25.98 -1.24
CA ARG A 71 13.26 -26.28 -1.90
C ARG A 71 12.78 -25.16 -2.84
N ARG A 72 13.69 -24.60 -3.63
CA ARG A 72 13.41 -23.53 -4.59
C ARG A 72 12.66 -24.09 -5.80
N GLU A 73 11.50 -23.54 -6.09
CA GLU A 73 10.67 -23.86 -7.24
C GLU A 73 10.19 -22.56 -7.92
N LEU A 74 10.45 -22.43 -9.22
CA LEU A 74 9.99 -21.29 -10.01
C LEU A 74 8.56 -21.54 -10.48
N ILE A 75 7.67 -20.58 -10.21
CA ILE A 75 6.27 -20.63 -10.56
C ILE A 75 5.98 -19.53 -11.58
N GLN A 76 5.41 -19.95 -12.71
CA GLN A 76 4.91 -19.08 -13.76
C GLN A 76 3.40 -18.88 -13.59
N GLU A 77 2.96 -17.70 -13.14
CA GLU A 77 1.53 -17.39 -13.00
C GLU A 77 1.06 -16.43 -14.12
N PRO A 78 0.30 -16.89 -15.13
CA PRO A 78 -0.32 -16.00 -16.11
C PRO A 78 -1.49 -15.22 -15.47
N HIS A 79 -1.52 -13.90 -15.64
CA HIS A 79 -2.63 -13.04 -15.19
C HIS A 79 -4.00 -13.59 -15.64
N LYS A 80 -4.93 -13.72 -14.69
CA LYS A 80 -6.37 -13.87 -14.96
C LYS A 80 -7.00 -12.48 -15.07
N GLY A 81 -7.13 -11.96 -16.29
CA GLY A 81 -7.62 -10.61 -16.55
C GLY A 81 -9.14 -10.44 -16.57
N SER A 82 -9.59 -9.19 -16.45
CA SER A 82 -10.71 -8.66 -17.24
C SER A 82 -10.64 -7.12 -17.37
N ARG A 83 -10.30 -6.68 -18.59
CA ARG A 83 -10.67 -5.45 -19.32
C ARG A 83 -11.05 -4.18 -18.51
N ASN A 84 -10.24 -3.14 -18.67
CA ASN A 84 -10.65 -1.99 -19.47
C ASN A 84 -9.43 -1.30 -20.13
N THR A 85 -9.65 -0.80 -21.34
CA THR A 85 -8.67 -0.38 -22.33
C THR A 85 -8.11 1.03 -22.10
N GLY A 86 -6.81 1.23 -22.39
CA GLY A 86 -6.36 2.45 -23.08
C GLY A 86 -5.07 3.11 -22.58
N ALA A 87 -4.06 3.08 -23.47
CA ALA A 87 -2.88 3.95 -23.57
C ALA A 87 -1.66 3.66 -22.67
N THR A 88 -0.77 2.83 -23.19
CA THR A 88 0.68 2.83 -22.91
C THR A 88 1.32 4.12 -23.43
N GLY A 89 2.10 4.77 -22.57
CA GLY A 89 3.16 5.73 -22.90
C GLY A 89 4.39 5.41 -22.03
N PRO A 90 5.60 5.82 -22.43
CA PRO A 90 6.83 5.36 -21.81
C PRO A 90 6.98 5.95 -20.40
N ASP A 91 7.58 5.16 -19.50
CA ASP A 91 8.12 5.57 -18.19
C ASP A 91 7.16 6.39 -17.32
N ARG A 92 6.11 5.74 -16.81
CA ARG A 92 5.18 6.34 -15.84
C ARG A 92 5.12 5.46 -14.62
N ALA A 93 5.54 6.03 -13.49
CA ALA A 93 5.25 5.58 -12.13
C ALA A 93 3.95 4.75 -12.08
N ALA A 94 4.04 3.51 -11.61
CA ALA A 94 2.89 2.61 -11.58
C ALA A 94 1.80 3.18 -10.66
N ALA A 95 0.72 3.67 -11.28
CA ALA A 95 -0.42 4.25 -10.56
C ALA A 95 -1.46 3.17 -10.26
N ALA A 96 -1.63 2.84 -8.98
CA ALA A 96 -2.69 1.97 -8.49
C ALA A 96 -3.95 2.79 -8.18
N ASP A 97 -5.09 2.42 -8.77
CA ASP A 97 -6.40 2.97 -8.38
C ASP A 97 -6.86 2.31 -7.09
N LEU A 98 -6.93 3.09 -6.01
CA LEU A 98 -7.33 2.64 -4.68
C LEU A 98 -8.83 2.86 -4.42
N THR A 99 -9.55 3.37 -5.43
CA THR A 99 -10.96 3.70 -5.32
C THR A 99 -11.83 2.46 -5.46
N GLY A 100 -12.54 2.12 -4.39
CA GLY A 100 -13.60 1.13 -4.35
C GLY A 100 -15.01 1.74 -4.39
N PRO A 101 -16.05 0.93 -4.56
CA PRO A 101 -17.45 1.39 -4.57
C PRO A 101 -17.90 2.01 -3.23
N ALA A 102 -17.28 1.57 -2.12
CA ALA A 102 -17.51 2.08 -0.77
C ALA A 102 -16.58 3.25 -0.41
N THR A 103 -15.72 3.72 -1.31
CA THR A 103 -14.77 4.79 -1.01
C THR A 103 -15.49 6.09 -0.72
N ARG A 104 -15.27 6.64 0.48
CA ARG A 104 -15.89 7.88 0.94
C ARG A 104 -14.88 8.71 1.72
N ALA A 105 -14.98 10.03 1.59
CA ALA A 105 -14.26 11.00 2.40
C ALA A 105 -15.15 11.52 3.54
N SER A 106 -14.52 11.79 4.68
CA SER A 106 -15.08 12.50 5.81
C SER A 106 -14.15 13.67 6.12
N TRP A 107 -14.73 14.86 6.22
CA TRP A 107 -14.00 16.11 6.41
C TRP A 107 -14.23 16.67 7.82
N PRO A 108 -13.20 17.22 8.47
CA PRO A 108 -13.38 17.93 9.73
C PRO A 108 -14.33 19.12 9.53
N ALA A 109 -15.12 19.43 10.56
CA ALA A 109 -16.04 20.55 10.50
C ALA A 109 -15.28 21.89 10.50
N GLY A 110 -15.43 22.68 9.44
CA GLY A 110 -14.93 24.06 9.33
C GLY A 110 -16.04 25.03 8.90
N PRO A 111 -15.86 26.36 9.06
CA PRO A 111 -16.83 27.34 8.58
C PRO A 111 -16.92 27.26 7.05
N GLY A 112 -18.04 26.73 6.55
CA GLY A 112 -18.27 26.37 5.15
C GLY A 112 -17.93 24.91 4.91
N THR A 113 -18.95 24.09 4.65
CA THR A 113 -18.93 22.65 4.35
C THR A 113 -18.26 22.30 3.00
N ALA A 114 -17.27 23.08 2.58
CA ALA A 114 -16.51 22.85 1.36
C ALA A 114 -15.43 21.79 1.62
N ALA A 115 -15.17 20.95 0.61
CA ALA A 115 -14.03 20.04 0.61
C ALA A 115 -12.72 20.83 0.84
N PRO A 116 -11.72 20.25 1.54
CA PRO A 116 -10.45 20.94 1.78
C PRO A 116 -9.74 21.26 0.46
N ALA A 117 -8.84 22.25 0.51
CA ALA A 117 -8.09 22.68 -0.66
C ALA A 117 -7.30 21.49 -1.24
N LEU A 118 -7.44 21.27 -2.56
CA LEU A 118 -6.85 20.12 -3.27
C LEU A 118 -5.33 19.96 -3.04
N ALA A 119 -4.62 21.08 -2.82
CA ALA A 119 -3.18 21.09 -2.55
C ALA A 119 -2.78 20.25 -1.32
N GLY A 120 -3.67 20.06 -0.34
CA GLY A 120 -3.41 19.24 0.85
C GLY A 120 -3.77 17.76 0.70
N LEU A 121 -4.22 17.32 -0.47
CA LEU A 121 -4.71 15.96 -0.72
C LEU A 121 -3.96 15.22 -1.83
N VAL A 122 -2.97 15.85 -2.43
CA VAL A 122 -2.22 15.31 -3.57
C VAL A 122 -0.74 15.23 -3.26
N ASP A 123 -0.05 14.26 -3.85
CA ASP A 123 1.39 14.05 -3.68
C ASP A 123 1.82 13.80 -2.21
N LEU A 124 0.90 13.24 -1.42
CA LEU A 124 1.15 12.97 -0.01
C LEU A 124 2.03 11.73 0.15
N PRO A 125 3.17 11.79 0.86
CA PRO A 125 3.92 10.59 1.18
C PRO A 125 3.08 9.65 2.05
N VAL A 126 3.12 8.35 1.76
CA VAL A 126 2.31 7.36 2.46
C VAL A 126 3.09 6.68 3.59
N VAL A 127 2.46 6.59 4.75
CA VAL A 127 2.79 5.61 5.78
C VAL A 127 1.74 4.50 5.72
N LEU A 128 2.17 3.27 5.40
CA LEU A 128 1.27 2.12 5.29
C LEU A 128 1.40 1.20 6.51
N VAL A 129 0.34 1.15 7.32
CA VAL A 129 0.25 0.34 8.53
C VAL A 129 -0.65 -0.87 8.23
N ARG A 130 -0.06 -2.07 8.22
CA ARG A 130 -0.79 -3.32 7.95
C ARG A 130 -1.09 -4.06 9.25
N LEU A 131 -2.38 -4.18 9.57
CA LEU A 131 -2.90 -4.87 10.75
C LEU A 131 -3.63 -6.16 10.35
N LEU A 132 -3.04 -6.92 9.44
CA LEU A 132 -3.63 -8.14 8.89
C LEU A 132 -3.54 -9.31 9.88
N GLY A 133 -4.50 -10.22 9.84
CA GLY A 133 -4.47 -11.48 10.61
C GLY A 133 -4.88 -11.37 12.08
N ALA A 134 -5.04 -10.16 12.63
CA ALA A 134 -5.50 -9.98 14.00
C ALA A 134 -7.00 -10.32 14.15
N GLY A 135 -7.37 -10.93 15.28
CA GLY A 135 -8.77 -11.19 15.65
C GLY A 135 -9.59 -9.91 15.80
N GLN A 136 -8.94 -8.83 16.27
CA GLN A 136 -9.43 -7.46 16.27
C GLN A 136 -8.26 -6.53 15.88
N PRO A 137 -8.26 -5.93 14.67
CA PRO A 137 -7.21 -5.01 14.27
C PRO A 137 -7.37 -3.68 15.01
N VAL A 138 -6.39 -3.35 15.85
CA VAL A 138 -6.33 -2.10 16.61
C VAL A 138 -5.11 -1.32 16.18
N ALA A 139 -5.30 -0.08 15.75
CA ALA A 139 -4.23 0.88 15.51
C ALA A 139 -4.10 1.74 16.78
N ASP A 140 -3.15 1.39 17.64
CA ASP A 140 -2.85 2.15 18.85
C ASP A 140 -1.65 3.07 18.65
N ARG A 141 -1.29 3.81 19.71
CA ARG A 141 -0.13 4.71 19.71
C ARG A 141 1.17 3.95 19.42
N LEU A 142 1.32 2.72 19.91
CA LEU A 142 2.55 1.95 19.76
C LEU A 142 2.74 1.46 18.33
N ALA A 143 1.65 1.10 17.65
CA ALA A 143 1.65 0.73 16.24
C ALA A 143 2.07 1.90 15.33
N LEU A 144 1.78 3.15 15.74
CA LEU A 144 2.09 4.36 14.98
C LEU A 144 3.43 5.02 15.36
N ALA A 145 3.90 4.81 16.59
CA ALA A 145 5.10 5.46 17.13
C ALA A 145 6.39 5.34 16.29
N PRO A 146 6.64 4.26 15.52
CA PRO A 146 7.86 4.16 14.72
C PRO A 146 7.90 5.04 13.47
N PHE A 147 6.77 5.62 13.05
CA PHE A 147 6.66 6.33 11.77
C PHE A 147 6.77 7.84 11.92
N ASP A 148 7.30 8.51 10.90
CA ASP A 148 7.13 9.96 10.75
C ASP A 148 5.77 10.22 10.11
N LEU A 149 4.87 10.84 10.89
CA LEU A 149 3.49 11.07 10.46
C LEU A 149 3.30 12.47 9.89
N ALA A 150 4.26 13.39 10.07
CA ALA A 150 4.09 14.79 9.71
C ALA A 150 3.92 14.95 8.19
N GLY A 151 2.79 15.52 7.77
CA GLY A 151 2.47 15.70 6.35
C GLY A 151 2.18 14.41 5.57
N HIS A 152 2.17 13.25 6.23
CA HIS A 152 1.94 11.96 5.56
C HIS A 152 0.45 11.62 5.49
N ALA A 153 0.09 10.86 4.46
CA ALA A 153 -1.16 10.12 4.41
C ALA A 153 -0.96 8.77 5.12
N VAL A 154 -1.67 8.54 6.22
CA VAL A 154 -1.54 7.32 7.03
C VAL A 154 -2.62 6.34 6.61
N LEU A 155 -2.22 5.26 5.94
CA LEU A 155 -3.09 4.21 5.43
C LEU A 155 -3.08 3.03 6.41
N VAL A 156 -4.23 2.71 6.99
CA VAL A 156 -4.41 1.57 7.90
C VAL A 156 -5.19 0.47 7.19
N GLN A 157 -4.48 -0.60 6.83
CA GLN A 157 -5.07 -1.76 6.19
C GLN A 157 -5.38 -2.85 7.23
N THR A 158 -6.62 -3.34 7.22
CA THR A 158 -7.12 -4.32 8.19
C THR A 158 -7.57 -5.63 7.55
N GLY A 159 -7.88 -5.62 6.26
CA GLY A 159 -8.50 -6.74 5.55
C GLY A 159 -9.95 -7.00 5.97
N ARG A 160 -10.59 -6.08 6.70
CA ARG A 160 -11.94 -6.28 7.26
C ARG A 160 -12.90 -5.18 6.84
N ALA A 161 -14.18 -5.54 6.78
CA ALA A 161 -15.26 -4.58 6.53
C ALA A 161 -15.43 -3.63 7.72
N ALA A 162 -15.37 -4.17 8.95
CA ALA A 162 -15.32 -3.39 10.17
C ALA A 162 -13.95 -2.68 10.31
N GLY A 163 -13.99 -1.44 10.76
CA GLY A 163 -12.85 -0.53 10.91
C GLY A 163 -11.64 -1.11 11.63
N PRO A 164 -10.43 -0.58 11.41
CA PRO A 164 -9.45 -0.59 12.49
C PRO A 164 -10.08 0.17 13.66
N TYR A 165 -9.91 -0.38 14.86
CA TYR A 165 -10.17 0.42 16.04
C TYR A 165 -8.96 1.34 16.25
N LEU A 166 -9.12 2.64 15.95
CA LEU A 166 -8.14 3.66 16.32
C LEU A 166 -8.40 4.05 17.77
N THR A 167 -7.40 3.93 18.64
CA THR A 167 -7.52 4.39 20.02
C THR A 167 -7.50 5.92 20.08
N GLU A 168 -8.04 6.50 21.16
CA GLU A 168 -7.98 7.95 21.37
C GLU A 168 -6.54 8.47 21.36
N ASP A 169 -5.60 7.72 21.97
CA ASP A 169 -4.18 8.05 21.98
C ASP A 169 -3.55 8.02 20.56
N ALA A 170 -4.04 7.13 19.68
CA ALA A 170 -3.58 7.07 18.30
C ALA A 170 -4.07 8.30 17.51
N VAL A 171 -5.34 8.69 17.67
CA VAL A 171 -5.89 9.91 17.08
C VAL A 171 -5.15 11.16 17.56
N ALA A 172 -4.88 11.24 18.88
CA ALA A 172 -4.11 12.33 19.47
C ALA A 172 -2.67 12.40 18.92
N LEU A 173 -2.02 11.24 18.71
CA LEU A 173 -0.68 11.19 18.11
C LEU A 173 -0.71 11.66 16.65
N LEU A 174 -1.65 11.17 15.84
CA LEU A 174 -1.82 11.56 14.43
C LEU A 174 -2.01 13.07 14.28
N ALA A 175 -2.89 13.64 15.09
CA ALA A 175 -3.16 15.08 15.07
C ALA A 175 -1.98 15.88 15.61
N GLY A 176 -1.37 15.43 16.71
CA GLY A 176 -0.25 16.11 17.35
C GLY A 176 1.03 16.13 16.50
N GLN A 177 1.25 15.12 15.67
CA GLN A 177 2.36 15.09 14.71
C GLN A 177 2.03 15.71 13.35
N GLY A 178 0.76 16.06 13.09
CA GLY A 178 0.35 16.74 11.87
C GLY A 178 0.23 15.80 10.66
N ALA A 179 -0.37 14.63 10.84
CA ALA A 179 -0.79 13.79 9.72
C ALA A 179 -1.71 14.57 8.76
N ALA A 180 -1.49 14.43 7.46
CA ALA A 180 -2.26 15.17 6.46
C ALA A 180 -3.64 14.54 6.20
N LEU A 181 -3.72 13.21 6.28
CA LEU A 181 -4.91 12.42 5.97
C LEU A 181 -4.79 11.05 6.63
N VAL A 182 -5.91 10.48 7.07
CA VAL A 182 -5.99 9.08 7.51
C VAL A 182 -6.89 8.30 6.54
N ALA A 183 -6.49 7.10 6.11
CA ALA A 183 -7.27 6.30 5.19
C ALA A 183 -7.33 4.82 5.60
N THR A 184 -8.43 4.13 5.30
CA THR A 184 -8.59 2.70 5.63
C THR A 184 -9.41 1.94 4.59
N ASP A 185 -9.19 0.62 4.52
CA ASP A 185 -9.96 -0.33 3.70
C ASP A 185 -11.34 -0.70 4.29
N SER A 186 -11.61 -0.29 5.52
CA SER A 186 -12.92 -0.53 6.14
C SER A 186 -14.05 0.20 5.45
N ARG A 187 -15.19 -0.47 5.32
CA ARG A 187 -16.39 0.05 4.63
C ARG A 187 -17.40 0.68 5.58
N GLU A 188 -17.23 0.51 6.88
CA GLU A 188 -18.09 1.12 7.90
C GLU A 188 -17.64 2.57 8.14
N GLY A 189 -18.02 3.45 7.21
CA GLY A 189 -17.86 4.90 7.37
C GLY A 189 -18.79 5.47 8.44
N GLY A 190 -18.42 6.62 9.03
CA GLY A 190 -19.28 7.36 9.97
C GLY A 190 -19.33 6.82 11.40
N GLY A 191 -18.41 5.92 11.78
CA GLY A 191 -18.28 5.42 13.15
C GLY A 191 -17.53 6.35 14.12
N PRO A 192 -17.37 5.96 15.40
CA PRO A 192 -16.69 6.75 16.44
C PRO A 192 -15.29 7.23 16.04
N VAL A 193 -14.55 6.42 15.28
CA VAL A 193 -13.23 6.75 14.77
C VAL A 193 -13.27 7.93 13.79
N ALA A 194 -14.21 7.93 12.84
CA ALA A 194 -14.36 9.04 11.90
C ALA A 194 -14.75 10.34 12.62
N ALA A 195 -15.62 10.24 13.64
CA ALA A 195 -15.98 11.38 14.49
C ALA A 195 -14.79 11.91 15.30
N ALA A 196 -13.97 11.02 15.86
CA ALA A 196 -12.76 11.39 16.62
C ALA A 196 -11.73 12.08 15.72
N LEU A 197 -11.47 11.54 14.52
CA LEU A 197 -10.58 12.16 13.53
C LEU A 197 -11.09 13.54 13.10
N ALA A 198 -12.39 13.66 12.81
CA ALA A 198 -13.00 14.94 12.45
C ALA A 198 -12.91 15.97 13.59
N ALA A 199 -13.15 15.56 14.84
CA ALA A 199 -13.00 16.41 16.02
C ALA A 199 -11.54 16.85 16.24
N ALA A 200 -10.58 16.02 15.85
CA ALA A 200 -9.15 16.33 15.87
C ALA A 200 -8.69 17.16 14.66
N GLY A 201 -9.59 17.53 13.74
CA GLY A 201 -9.24 18.30 12.54
C GLY A 201 -8.60 17.48 11.42
N LEU A 202 -8.65 16.14 11.49
CA LEU A 202 -8.02 15.23 10.53
C LEU A 202 -9.03 14.77 9.47
N PRO A 203 -8.74 15.00 8.17
CA PRO A 203 -9.47 14.37 7.09
C PRO A 203 -9.35 12.84 7.13
N ALA A 204 -10.42 12.13 6.77
CA ALA A 204 -10.45 10.67 6.79
C ALA A 204 -11.06 10.07 5.52
N LEU A 205 -10.46 9.00 4.99
CA LEU A 205 -11.03 8.18 3.91
C LEU A 205 -11.33 6.77 4.39
N THR A 206 -12.45 6.22 3.94
CA THR A 206 -12.84 4.83 4.21
C THR A 206 -13.11 4.10 2.91
N GLY A 207 -13.08 2.77 2.93
CA GLY A 207 -13.50 1.91 1.84
C GLY A 207 -12.51 1.88 0.67
N LEU A 208 -11.23 2.14 0.93
CA LEU A 208 -10.17 1.96 -0.07
C LEU A 208 -10.03 0.48 -0.43
N THR A 209 -9.55 0.21 -1.64
CA THR A 209 -9.28 -1.14 -2.16
C THR A 209 -7.87 -1.22 -2.73
N GLY A 210 -7.32 -2.42 -2.92
CA GLY A 210 -6.02 -2.59 -3.57
C GLY A 210 -4.82 -2.18 -2.71
N LEU A 211 -5.01 -1.95 -1.40
CA LEU A 211 -3.92 -1.60 -0.48
C LEU A 211 -2.89 -2.74 -0.36
N GLU A 212 -3.30 -3.98 -0.61
CA GLU A 212 -2.45 -5.17 -0.65
C GLU A 212 -1.38 -5.12 -1.76
N ALA A 213 -1.63 -4.38 -2.84
CA ALA A 213 -0.72 -4.27 -3.98
C ALA A 213 0.28 -3.12 -3.83
N LEU A 214 0.11 -2.22 -2.85
CA LEU A 214 1.04 -1.12 -2.62
C LEU A 214 2.34 -1.64 -1.99
N PRO A 215 3.52 -1.12 -2.39
CA PRO A 215 4.75 -1.39 -1.65
C PRO A 215 4.69 -0.76 -0.25
N ALA A 216 5.58 -1.21 0.64
CA ALA A 216 5.62 -0.74 2.03
C ALA A 216 6.06 0.74 2.15
N THR A 217 6.82 1.25 1.18
CA THR A 217 7.35 2.62 1.13
C THR A 217 7.38 3.12 -0.32
N GLY A 218 7.69 4.40 -0.54
CA GLY A 218 7.84 4.98 -1.87
C GLY A 218 6.52 5.29 -2.60
N VAL A 219 5.39 5.30 -1.88
CA VAL A 219 4.06 5.61 -2.45
C VAL A 219 3.70 7.07 -2.19
N ARG A 220 3.21 7.74 -3.24
CA ARG A 220 2.54 9.04 -3.19
C ARG A 220 1.04 8.87 -3.35
N LEU A 221 0.27 9.38 -2.40
CA LEU A 221 -1.19 9.35 -2.45
C LEU A 221 -1.73 10.60 -3.12
N HIS A 222 -2.69 10.41 -4.02
CA HIS A 222 -3.50 11.47 -4.61
C HIS A 222 -4.97 11.18 -4.35
N ALA A 223 -5.62 12.01 -3.54
CA ALA A 223 -7.02 11.94 -3.21
C ALA A 223 -7.76 13.15 -3.81
N VAL A 224 -8.55 12.92 -4.86
CA VAL A 224 -9.18 13.95 -5.69
C VAL A 224 -10.69 13.94 -5.44
N PRO A 225 -11.24 14.93 -4.71
CA PRO A 225 -12.68 15.02 -4.50
C PRO A 225 -13.43 15.21 -5.82
N PHE A 226 -14.61 14.61 -5.95
CA PHE A 226 -15.45 14.88 -7.11
C PHE A 226 -16.08 16.27 -7.00
N PRO A 227 -16.17 17.02 -8.11
CA PRO A 227 -16.91 18.28 -8.11
C PRO A 227 -18.41 17.98 -7.95
N GLY A 228 -19.06 18.61 -6.97
CA GLY A 228 -20.49 18.40 -6.75
C GLY A 228 -20.97 18.81 -5.37
N ARG A 229 -22.25 18.55 -5.11
CA ARG A 229 -22.88 18.77 -3.79
C ARG A 229 -22.52 17.70 -2.78
N ASP A 230 -22.29 16.47 -3.24
CA ASP A 230 -21.80 15.39 -2.39
C ASP A 230 -20.28 15.48 -2.30
N ASN A 231 -19.79 16.06 -1.22
CA ASN A 231 -18.36 16.22 -0.96
C ASN A 231 -17.71 14.93 -0.42
N SER A 232 -18.46 13.85 -0.20
CA SER A 232 -17.93 12.56 0.27
C SER A 232 -17.36 11.70 -0.86
N LEU A 233 -17.75 11.97 -2.11
CA LEU A 233 -17.23 11.25 -3.26
C LEU A 233 -15.80 11.71 -3.56
N ILE A 234 -14.89 10.74 -3.65
CA ILE A 234 -13.48 10.98 -3.86
C ILE A 234 -12.87 9.87 -4.72
N ARG A 235 -11.87 10.22 -5.52
CA ARG A 235 -11.04 9.25 -6.25
C ARG A 235 -9.64 9.23 -5.68
N VAL A 236 -9.11 8.04 -5.44
CA VAL A 236 -7.86 7.84 -4.71
C VAL A 236 -6.91 7.01 -5.54
N TYR A 237 -5.67 7.47 -5.66
CA TYR A 237 -4.60 6.77 -6.37
C TYR A 237 -3.35 6.71 -5.51
N GLY A 238 -2.64 5.58 -5.55
CA GLY A 238 -1.27 5.46 -5.09
C GLY A 238 -0.34 5.44 -6.28
N VAL A 239 0.69 6.27 -6.30
CA VAL A 239 1.71 6.32 -7.35
C VAL A 239 3.03 5.89 -6.73
N THR A 240 3.64 4.84 -7.25
CA THR A 240 4.96 4.39 -6.79
C THR A 240 6.04 5.10 -7.58
N ASP A 241 6.98 5.75 -6.90
CA ASP A 241 8.17 6.26 -7.56
C ASP A 241 9.09 5.08 -7.90
N ASP A 242 9.52 4.97 -9.16
CA ASP A 242 10.42 3.89 -9.64
C ASP A 242 11.90 4.19 -9.32
N GLN A 243 12.17 5.24 -8.54
CA GLN A 243 13.52 5.62 -8.17
C GLN A 243 13.89 4.97 -6.83
N HIS A 244 14.49 3.77 -6.88
CA HIS A 244 15.75 3.38 -6.20
C HIS A 244 16.06 1.88 -6.39
#